data_AF-A0A7S4C0B8-F1
#
_entry.id   AF-A0A7S4C0B8-F1
#
_cell.length_a   1.000
_cell.length_b   1.000
_cell.length_c   1.000
_cell.angle_alpha   90.00
_cell.angle_beta   90.00
_cell.angle_gamma   90.00
#
_symmetry.space_group_name_H-M   'P 1'
#
loop_
_entity.id
_entity.type
_entity.pdbx_description
1 polymer ?
#
loop_
_entity_poly.entity_id
_entity_poly.type
_entity_poly.pdbx_seq_one_letter_code
_entity_poly.pdbx_strand_id
1 'polypeptide(L)'
;MERAPILSAHDLLHVHRSAAGLERLPDELSNLLVAQLSCNGAVAASSTEAEASASPFELLSSLCAHARTGRPRRCGYIFKAGDIAWHCRTCQADDTCVLCQQCFSRADHHGHDLHFYRSGGAGGCCDCGDAEAFKLEGHCPLHR
;
A
#
# COMPACT_ATOMS: atom_id res chain seq x y z
N MET A 1 30.65 -22.12 13.87
CA MET A 1 29.59 -21.11 14.07
C MET A 1 28.65 -21.24 12.88
N GLU A 2 27.69 -22.14 12.98
CA GLU A 2 26.81 -22.55 11.86
C GLU A 2 25.77 -21.46 11.54
N ARG A 3 25.54 -21.24 10.24
CA ARG A 3 24.62 -20.24 9.71
C ARG A 3 23.18 -20.74 9.85
N ALA A 4 22.27 -19.88 10.30
CA ALA A 4 20.84 -20.19 10.38
C ALA A 4 20.27 -20.56 9.00
N PRO A 5 19.32 -21.52 8.92
CA PRO A 5 18.74 -21.94 7.65
C PRO A 5 17.88 -20.83 7.04
N ILE A 6 17.92 -20.72 5.71
CA ILE A 6 17.12 -19.77 4.94
C ILE A 6 15.74 -20.42 4.72
N LEU A 7 14.73 -19.95 5.45
CA LEU A 7 13.34 -20.42 5.30
C LEU A 7 12.68 -19.72 4.11
N SER A 8 11.90 -20.46 3.32
CA SER A 8 11.18 -19.89 2.19
C SER A 8 10.01 -19.01 2.67
N ALA A 9 9.52 -18.11 1.82
CA ALA A 9 8.36 -17.25 2.15
C ALA A 9 7.12 -18.08 2.56
N HIS A 10 6.98 -19.29 2.03
CA HIS A 10 5.92 -20.23 2.40
C HIS A 10 6.09 -20.77 3.82
N ASP A 11 7.34 -21.04 4.24
CA ASP A 11 7.63 -21.57 5.58
C ASP A 11 7.46 -20.50 6.66
N LEU A 12 7.78 -19.25 6.37
CA LEU A 12 7.55 -18.12 7.27
C LEU A 12 6.05 -17.85 7.50
N LEU A 13 5.24 -17.99 6.45
CA LEU A 13 3.77 -17.88 6.56
C LEU A 13 3.17 -18.99 7.42
N HIS A 14 3.73 -20.21 7.37
CA HIS A 14 3.22 -21.34 8.14
C HIS A 14 3.50 -21.19 9.65
N VAL A 15 4.72 -20.78 10.01
CA VAL A 15 5.12 -20.57 11.42
C VAL A 15 4.28 -19.47 12.10
N HIS A 16 3.99 -18.38 11.40
CA HIS A 16 3.12 -17.32 11.92
C HIS A 16 1.64 -17.73 12.03
N ARG A 17 1.15 -18.59 11.12
CA ARG A 17 -0.25 -19.04 11.09
C ARG A 17 -0.57 -19.97 12.26
N SER A 18 0.33 -20.89 12.63
CA SER A 18 0.14 -21.75 13.81
C SER A 18 0.32 -21.00 15.14
N ALA A 19 1.22 -20.00 15.23
CA ALA A 19 1.43 -19.22 16.46
C ALA A 19 0.23 -18.31 16.81
N ALA A 20 -0.54 -17.87 15.82
CA ALA A 20 -1.70 -17.00 15.99
C ALA A 20 -3.06 -17.74 15.98
N GLY A 21 -3.07 -19.07 15.80
CA GLY A 21 -4.31 -19.86 15.75
C GLY A 21 -5.23 -19.59 14.55
N LEU A 22 -4.70 -19.09 13.44
CA LEU A 22 -5.48 -18.59 12.28
C LEU A 22 -5.71 -19.64 11.17
N GLU A 23 -5.53 -20.93 11.45
CA GLU A 23 -5.50 -22.02 10.44
C GLU A 23 -6.84 -22.30 9.73
N ARG A 24 -7.91 -21.54 10.03
CA ARG A 24 -9.26 -21.75 9.46
C ARG A 24 -9.87 -20.55 8.75
N LEU A 25 -9.11 -19.48 8.53
CA LEU A 25 -9.60 -18.31 7.80
C LEU A 25 -9.27 -18.43 6.30
N PRO A 26 -10.22 -18.13 5.39
CA PRO A 26 -9.97 -18.00 3.95
C PRO A 26 -8.78 -17.05 3.68
N ASP A 27 -7.93 -17.39 2.71
CA ASP A 27 -6.67 -16.66 2.46
C ASP A 27 -6.86 -15.15 2.22
N GLU A 28 -8.03 -14.74 1.70
CA GLU A 28 -8.40 -13.33 1.55
C GLU A 28 -8.48 -12.57 2.88
N LEU A 29 -9.00 -13.20 3.94
CA LEU A 29 -9.12 -12.62 5.27
C LEU A 29 -7.77 -12.57 5.99
N SER A 30 -6.88 -13.52 5.71
CA SER A 30 -5.50 -13.54 6.22
C SER A 30 -4.69 -12.38 5.64
N ASN A 31 -4.79 -12.15 4.32
CA ASN A 31 -4.08 -11.07 3.63
C ASN A 31 -4.57 -9.67 4.06
N LEU A 32 -5.86 -9.54 4.36
CA LEU A 32 -6.46 -8.32 4.92
C LEU A 32 -5.88 -7.97 6.30
N LEU A 33 -5.64 -8.97 7.16
CA LEU A 33 -5.06 -8.77 8.49
C LEU A 33 -3.58 -8.33 8.42
N VAL A 34 -2.81 -8.90 7.49
CA VAL A 34 -1.40 -8.53 7.26
C VAL A 34 -1.27 -7.11 6.69
N ALA A 35 -2.20 -6.70 5.83
CA ALA A 35 -2.27 -5.34 5.31
C ALA A 35 -2.57 -4.29 6.41
N GLN A 36 -3.42 -4.62 7.38
CA GLN A 36 -3.77 -3.73 8.51
C GLN A 36 -2.59 -3.47 9.46
N LEU A 37 -1.71 -4.45 9.67
CA LEU A 37 -0.52 -4.28 10.52
C LEU A 37 0.54 -3.37 9.87
N SER A 38 0.53 -3.24 8.54
CA SER A 38 1.47 -2.37 7.81
C SER A 38 1.02 -0.90 7.72
N CYS A 39 -0.23 -0.58 8.06
CA CYS A 39 -0.77 0.79 7.94
C CYS A 39 -1.06 1.50 9.27
N ASN A 40 -0.81 0.86 10.42
CA ASN A 40 -0.93 1.51 11.73
C ASN A 40 0.25 2.46 12.01
N GLY A 41 0.38 3.49 11.17
CA GLY A 41 1.05 4.73 11.51
C GLY A 41 0.07 5.64 12.24
N ALA A 42 0.32 5.82 13.54
CA ALA A 42 -0.26 6.84 14.43
C ALA A 42 -1.79 6.90 14.54
N VAL A 43 -2.34 6.27 15.57
CA VAL A 43 -3.51 6.84 16.27
C VAL A 43 -3.00 7.62 17.47
N ALA A 44 -3.29 8.92 17.50
CA ALA A 44 -3.06 9.75 18.68
C ALA A 44 -3.99 9.28 19.79
N ALA A 45 -3.42 8.68 20.84
CA ALA A 45 -4.15 8.37 22.06
C ALA A 45 -4.53 9.68 22.76
N SER A 46 -5.80 10.07 22.66
CA SER A 46 -6.40 11.05 23.56
C SER A 46 -7.03 10.28 24.70
N SER A 47 -6.43 10.37 25.89
CA SER A 47 -6.86 9.65 27.09
C SER A 47 -8.21 10.17 27.58
N THR A 48 -9.29 9.45 27.28
CA THR A 48 -10.47 9.39 28.16
C THR A 48 -11.02 7.98 28.12
N GLU A 49 -11.07 7.36 29.30
CA GLU A 49 -11.57 6.01 29.53
C GLU A 49 -13.07 5.97 29.21
N ALA A 50 -13.43 5.29 28.13
CA ALA A 50 -14.79 4.84 27.89
C ALA A 50 -14.69 3.39 27.42
N GLU A 51 -14.99 2.46 28.32
CA GLU A 51 -15.16 1.05 28.00
C GLU A 51 -16.25 0.90 26.94
N ALA A 52 -15.84 0.66 25.70
CA ALA A 52 -16.73 0.25 24.64
C ALA A 52 -16.69 -1.28 24.57
N SER A 53 -17.75 -1.91 25.08
CA SER A 53 -18.07 -3.33 24.91
C SER A 53 -18.46 -3.68 23.47
N ALA A 54 -17.74 -3.13 22.49
CA ALA A 54 -18.03 -3.39 21.08
C ALA A 54 -17.69 -4.84 20.78
N SER A 55 -18.73 -5.61 20.42
CA SER A 55 -18.56 -6.97 19.94
C SER A 55 -17.58 -6.99 18.77
N PRO A 56 -16.73 -8.03 18.60
CA PRO A 56 -15.85 -8.17 17.45
C PRO A 56 -16.55 -7.95 16.10
N PHE A 57 -17.85 -8.24 16.00
CA PHE A 57 -18.66 -8.00 14.81
C PHE A 57 -18.93 -6.51 14.53
N GLU A 58 -19.11 -5.69 15.57
CA GLU A 58 -19.34 -4.24 15.43
C GLU A 58 -18.05 -3.49 15.10
N LEU A 59 -16.93 -3.95 15.65
CA LEU A 59 -15.60 -3.47 15.26
C LEU A 59 -15.31 -3.82 13.80
N LEU A 60 -15.61 -5.05 13.37
CA LEU A 60 -15.43 -5.47 11.97
C LEU A 60 -16.35 -4.70 11.02
N SER A 61 -17.60 -4.46 11.41
CA SER A 61 -18.56 -3.66 10.62
C SER A 61 -18.11 -2.20 10.51
N SER A 62 -17.59 -1.62 11.59
CA SER A 62 -17.04 -0.26 11.61
C SER A 62 -15.76 -0.15 10.77
N LEU A 63 -14.87 -1.15 10.83
CA LEU A 63 -13.68 -1.23 9.97
C LEU A 63 -14.06 -1.35 8.49
N CYS A 64 -15.06 -2.17 8.16
CA CYS A 64 -15.61 -2.25 6.80
C CYS A 64 -16.25 -0.93 6.35
N ALA A 65 -16.95 -0.23 7.24
CA ALA A 65 -17.55 1.07 6.94
C ALA A 65 -16.47 2.14 6.64
N HIS A 66 -15.36 2.14 7.38
CA HIS A 66 -14.23 3.04 7.12
C HIS A 66 -13.46 2.65 5.84
N ALA A 67 -13.28 1.35 5.58
CA ALA A 67 -12.64 0.86 4.37
C ALA A 67 -13.43 1.21 3.09
N ARG A 68 -14.75 1.41 3.18
CA ARG A 68 -15.65 1.71 2.05
C ARG A 68 -15.87 3.21 1.82
N THR A 69 -15.41 4.06 2.72
CA THR A 69 -15.65 5.52 2.67
C THR A 69 -14.39 6.34 2.40
N GLY A 70 -13.21 5.79 2.62
CA GLY A 70 -11.94 6.43 2.27
C GLY A 70 -11.45 6.00 0.89
N ARG A 71 -11.44 6.91 -0.09
CA ARG A 71 -10.59 6.70 -1.28
C ARG A 71 -9.17 6.41 -0.80
N PRO A 72 -8.45 5.42 -1.35
CA PRO A 72 -7.09 5.16 -0.92
C PRO A 72 -6.26 6.43 -1.08
N ARG A 73 -5.55 6.84 -0.02
CA ARG A 73 -4.75 8.08 -0.03
C ARG A 73 -3.61 8.02 -1.06
N ARG A 74 -3.21 6.81 -1.46
CA ARG A 74 -2.07 6.51 -2.33
C ARG A 74 -2.44 5.37 -3.27
N CYS A 75 -1.87 5.35 -4.48
CA CYS A 75 -2.16 4.33 -5.48
C CYS A 75 -1.57 2.96 -5.12
N GLY A 76 -0.25 2.87 -4.92
CA GLY A 76 0.42 1.64 -4.52
C GLY A 76 0.38 0.48 -5.54
N TYR A 77 -0.01 0.75 -6.80
CA TYR A 77 -0.02 -0.29 -7.85
C TYR A 77 1.38 -0.91 -8.00
N ILE A 78 1.48 -2.23 -7.85
CA ILE A 78 2.74 -2.97 -7.99
C ILE A 78 3.01 -3.27 -9.46
N PHE A 79 4.17 -2.84 -9.96
CA PHE A 79 4.56 -3.05 -11.35
C PHE A 79 4.84 -4.51 -11.66
N LYS A 80 4.35 -4.94 -12.81
CA LYS A 80 4.59 -6.27 -13.40
C LYS A 80 5.57 -6.17 -14.55
N ALA A 81 6.14 -7.31 -14.94
CA ALA A 81 6.99 -7.38 -16.11
C ALA A 81 6.25 -6.90 -17.35
N GLY A 82 6.82 -5.93 -18.06
CA GLY A 82 6.27 -5.34 -19.26
C GLY A 82 5.41 -4.09 -19.05
N ASP A 83 5.03 -3.76 -17.80
CA ASP A 83 4.32 -2.52 -17.47
C ASP A 83 5.19 -1.30 -17.78
N ILE A 84 4.57 -0.17 -18.12
CA ILE A 84 5.26 1.11 -18.29
C ILE A 84 5.24 1.88 -16.97
N ALA A 85 6.42 2.23 -16.48
CA ALA A 85 6.62 3.12 -15.34
C ALA A 85 7.01 4.51 -15.85
N TRP A 86 6.29 5.54 -15.38
CA TRP A 86 6.47 6.92 -15.79
C TRP A 86 7.18 7.72 -14.70
N HIS A 87 8.17 8.49 -15.12
CA HIS A 87 8.84 9.53 -14.34
C HIS A 87 8.44 10.89 -14.88
N CYS A 88 8.14 11.81 -13.99
CA CYS A 88 7.93 13.21 -14.32
C CYS A 88 8.90 14.02 -13.47
N ARG A 89 10.08 14.32 -14.02
CA ARG A 89 11.18 15.01 -13.31
C ARG A 89 10.78 16.39 -12.80
N THR A 90 9.78 17.01 -13.42
CA THR A 90 9.21 18.27 -12.95
C THR A 90 8.38 18.10 -11.67
N CYS A 91 7.72 16.95 -11.47
CA CYS A 91 6.79 16.72 -10.36
C CYS A 91 7.36 15.83 -9.24
N GLN A 92 8.25 14.90 -9.57
CA GLN A 92 8.81 13.96 -8.61
C GLN A 92 9.80 14.63 -7.66
N ALA A 93 9.94 14.10 -6.45
CA ALA A 93 10.93 14.54 -5.48
C ALA A 93 12.34 14.03 -5.83
N ASP A 94 12.45 12.78 -6.30
CA ASP A 94 13.70 12.17 -6.73
C ASP A 94 13.50 11.16 -7.89
N ASP A 95 14.61 10.64 -8.43
CA ASP A 95 14.62 9.75 -9.60
C ASP A 95 14.11 8.33 -9.32
N THR A 96 13.75 8.01 -8.08
CA THR A 96 13.16 6.72 -7.71
C THR A 96 11.63 6.74 -7.74
N CYS A 97 10.99 7.92 -7.74
CA CYS A 97 9.53 8.02 -7.73
C CYS A 97 8.94 7.72 -9.11
N VAL A 98 7.86 6.93 -9.15
CA VAL A 98 7.28 6.46 -10.42
C VAL A 98 5.74 6.44 -10.37
N LEU A 99 5.13 6.72 -11.51
CA LEU A 99 3.69 6.61 -11.74
C LEU A 99 3.35 5.41 -12.62
N CYS A 100 2.27 4.71 -12.30
CA CYS A 100 1.70 3.71 -13.21
C CYS A 100 0.99 4.42 -14.37
N GLN A 101 0.78 3.69 -15.47
CA GLN A 101 0.09 4.20 -16.66
C GLN A 101 -1.25 4.90 -16.35
N GLN A 102 -2.04 4.34 -15.42
CA GLN A 102 -3.36 4.90 -15.08
C GLN A 102 -3.25 6.21 -14.31
N CYS A 103 -2.29 6.35 -13.41
CA CYS A 103 -2.11 7.59 -12.65
C CYS A 103 -1.54 8.69 -13.53
N PHE A 104 -0.50 8.38 -14.31
CA PHE A 104 0.13 9.31 -15.23
C PHE A 104 -0.87 9.86 -16.25
N SER A 105 -1.67 9.00 -16.90
CA SER A 105 -2.64 9.43 -17.93
C SER A 105 -3.82 10.26 -17.41
N ARG A 106 -4.05 10.30 -16.09
CA ARG A 106 -5.15 11.03 -15.46
C ARG A 106 -4.72 12.34 -14.81
N ALA A 107 -3.42 12.51 -14.56
CA ALA A 107 -2.85 13.76 -14.10
C ALA A 107 -2.48 14.64 -15.31
N ASP A 108 -2.31 15.94 -15.08
CA ASP A 108 -1.82 16.85 -16.10
C ASP A 108 -0.30 16.97 -15.99
N HIS A 109 0.38 16.52 -17.04
CA HIS A 109 1.84 16.59 -17.17
C HIS A 109 2.26 17.34 -18.44
N HIS A 110 1.37 18.18 -18.98
CA HIS A 110 1.64 18.92 -20.22
C HIS A 110 2.83 19.89 -20.02
N GLY A 111 3.83 19.77 -20.89
CA GLY A 111 5.03 20.63 -20.85
C GLY A 111 6.05 20.26 -19.77
N HIS A 112 5.91 19.11 -19.11
CA HIS A 112 6.86 18.62 -18.12
C HIS A 112 8.01 17.80 -18.75
N ASP A 113 9.10 17.62 -18.01
CA ASP A 113 10.17 16.69 -18.37
C ASP A 113 9.78 15.27 -17.96
N LEU A 114 9.56 14.42 -18.98
CA LEU A 114 8.99 13.09 -18.84
C LEU A 114 9.97 12.02 -19.32
N HIS A 115 10.07 10.95 -18.55
CA HIS A 115 10.80 9.76 -18.92
C HIS A 115 9.95 8.53 -18.60
N PHE A 116 10.15 7.43 -19.32
CA PHE A 116 9.49 6.17 -18.98
C PHE A 116 10.40 4.99 -19.29
N TYR A 117 10.15 3.89 -18.60
CA TYR A 117 10.79 2.61 -18.90
C TYR A 117 9.78 1.46 -18.78
N ARG A 118 10.12 0.32 -19.38
CA ARG A 118 9.35 -0.90 -19.20
C ARG A 118 9.89 -1.65 -18.00
N SER A 119 9.05 -1.91 -17.01
CA SER A 119 9.44 -2.64 -15.81
C SER A 119 9.84 -4.07 -16.17
N GLY A 120 10.96 -4.54 -15.60
CA GLY A 120 11.38 -5.94 -15.66
C GLY A 120 10.58 -6.86 -14.74
N GLY A 121 9.66 -6.33 -13.93
CA GLY A 121 8.86 -7.10 -12.98
C GLY A 121 9.56 -7.40 -11.65
N ALA A 122 10.65 -6.71 -11.33
CA ALA A 122 11.42 -6.90 -10.09
C ALA A 122 10.76 -6.28 -8.84
N GLY A 123 9.49 -5.87 -8.91
CA GLY A 123 8.82 -5.08 -7.88
C GLY A 123 8.93 -3.57 -8.13
N GLY A 124 8.47 -2.78 -7.16
CA GLY A 124 8.23 -1.34 -7.28
C GLY A 124 6.74 -1.03 -7.27
N CYS A 125 6.35 0.10 -6.69
CA CYS A 125 4.95 0.52 -6.58
C CYS A 125 4.75 1.94 -7.13
N CYS A 126 3.51 2.26 -7.48
CA CYS A 126 3.15 3.60 -7.91
C CYS A 126 3.03 4.55 -6.73
N ASP A 127 3.73 5.69 -6.82
CA ASP A 127 3.82 6.70 -5.76
C ASP A 127 2.73 7.79 -5.84
N CYS A 128 1.75 7.65 -6.74
CA CYS A 128 0.68 8.64 -6.87
C CYS A 128 -0.08 8.79 -5.54
N GLY A 129 -0.18 10.01 -5.02
CA GLY A 129 -0.84 10.30 -3.75
C GLY A 129 0.10 10.33 -2.55
N ASP A 130 1.39 10.01 -2.74
CA ASP A 130 2.41 10.27 -1.74
C ASP A 130 3.03 11.66 -1.94
N ALA A 131 2.66 12.60 -1.06
CA ALA A 131 3.10 14.00 -1.14
C ALA A 131 4.61 14.20 -0.93
N GLU A 132 5.30 13.21 -0.34
CA GLU A 132 6.76 13.26 -0.22
C GLU A 132 7.45 12.82 -1.52
N ALA A 133 6.77 12.04 -2.37
CA ALA A 133 7.31 11.52 -3.63
C ALA A 133 6.93 12.40 -4.84
N PHE A 134 5.75 13.01 -4.84
CA PHE A 134 5.26 13.85 -5.92
C PHE A 134 4.61 15.14 -5.43
N LYS A 135 4.85 16.23 -6.16
CA LYS A 135 4.07 17.46 -6.04
C LYS A 135 2.59 17.17 -6.30
N LEU A 136 1.71 17.89 -5.61
CA LEU A 136 0.26 17.70 -5.72
C LEU A 136 -0.30 17.84 -7.14
N GLU A 137 0.33 18.66 -8.00
CA GLU A 137 -0.01 18.78 -9.41
C GLU A 137 0.20 17.48 -10.21
N GLY A 138 1.20 16.67 -9.84
CA GLY A 138 1.48 15.37 -10.43
C GLY A 138 0.59 14.23 -9.93
N HIS A 139 -0.27 14.49 -8.93
CA HIS A 139 -1.24 13.51 -8.47
C HIS A 139 -2.46 13.46 -9.39
N CYS A 140 -2.89 12.24 -9.71
CA CYS A 140 -4.13 12.05 -10.44
C CYS A 140 -5.36 12.42 -9.57
N PRO A 141 -6.51 12.77 -10.17
CA PRO A 141 -7.70 13.20 -9.43
C PRO A 141 -8.28 12.16 -8.46
N LEU A 142 -7.87 10.89 -8.56
CA LEU A 142 -8.32 9.85 -7.63
C LEU A 142 -7.47 9.74 -6.36
N HIS A 143 -6.23 10.23 -6.40
CA HIS A 143 -5.25 10.09 -5.32
C HIS A 143 -4.64 11.47 -4.97
N ARG A 144 -5.46 12.53 -4.99
CA ARG A 144 -5.10 13.87 -4.49
C ARG A 144 -5.50 14.02 -3.03
#